data_AF-A0A2I0R2H5-F1
#
_entry.id   AF-A0A2I0R2H5-F1
#
_cell.length_a   1.000
_cell.length_b   1.000
_cell.length_c   1.000
_cell.angle_alpha   90.00
_cell.angle_beta   90.00
_cell.angle_gamma   90.00
#
_symmetry.space_group_name_H-M   'P 1'
#
loop_
_entity.id
_entity.type
_entity.pdbx_description
1 polymer ?
#
loop_
_entity_poly.entity_id
_entity_poly.type
_entity_poly.pdbx_seq_one_letter_code
_entity_poly.pdbx_strand_id
1 'polypeptide(L)'
;METFEKRYKSFTNSQLLEIISNSEDYQPEAVEVAKSEIKARNLSEQELSRVYVKLKAKDEAEIRNKAAKKERVNQVKAKVIAYFNPINPFLSDLSKHERNIRLISIVFGGIAIYQLFSELDTFVYIFTSSYGWDFSILLFLIPYIGLPVSVYLFWKRKKSGWILLMLYFAYSLVNVLLMIKFTIEYEPVEDWFFDKFLLPPTSPTTYIFPLLFYIGTIWVMCGKALRKHYFLTE
;
A
#
# COMPACT_ATOMS: atom_id res chain seq x y z
N MET A 1 -40.65 -6.58 10.92
CA MET A 1 -39.67 -7.69 10.89
C MET A 1 -40.40 -8.93 10.41
N GLU A 2 -39.89 -9.61 9.37
CA GLU A 2 -40.41 -10.93 9.00
C GLU A 2 -39.95 -11.97 10.04
N THR A 3 -40.85 -12.88 10.42
CA THR A 3 -40.55 -13.97 11.37
C THR A 3 -39.65 -15.02 10.73
N PHE A 4 -38.85 -15.74 11.53
CA PHE A 4 -37.98 -16.82 11.04
C PHE A 4 -38.76 -17.86 10.22
N GLU A 5 -39.99 -18.16 10.61
CA GLU A 5 -40.89 -19.09 9.91
C GLU A 5 -41.21 -18.65 8.48
N LYS A 6 -41.46 -17.36 8.23
CA LYS A 6 -41.72 -16.85 6.88
C LYS A 6 -40.45 -16.87 6.04
N ARG A 7 -39.31 -16.52 6.66
CA ARG A 7 -38.02 -16.46 5.99
C ARG A 7 -37.50 -17.84 5.59
N TYR A 8 -37.68 -18.86 6.43
CA TYR A 8 -37.06 -20.17 6.23
C TYR A 8 -37.81 -21.06 5.23
N LYS A 9 -39.07 -20.72 4.93
CA LYS A 9 -39.80 -21.32 3.80
C LYS A 9 -39.14 -21.10 2.45
N SER A 10 -38.44 -19.98 2.25
CA SER A 10 -37.72 -19.69 1.00
C SER A 10 -36.29 -20.26 0.97
N PHE A 11 -35.81 -20.83 2.09
CA PHE A 11 -34.45 -21.35 2.19
C PHE A 11 -34.34 -22.73 1.55
N THR A 12 -33.19 -22.99 0.94
CA THR A 12 -32.83 -24.31 0.44
C THR A 12 -32.48 -25.25 1.60
N ASN A 13 -32.56 -26.56 1.36
CA ASN A 13 -32.22 -27.57 2.38
C ASN A 13 -30.79 -27.40 2.91
N SER A 14 -29.84 -27.01 2.04
CA SER A 14 -28.47 -26.69 2.43
C SER A 14 -28.38 -25.54 3.42
N GLN A 15 -29.18 -24.49 3.23
CA GLN A 15 -29.17 -23.32 4.11
C GLN A 15 -29.81 -23.63 5.47
N LEU A 16 -30.88 -24.42 5.48
CA LEU A 16 -31.51 -24.86 6.73
C LEU A 16 -30.58 -25.78 7.52
N LEU A 17 -29.90 -26.71 6.83
CA LEU A 17 -28.95 -27.62 7.47
C LEU A 17 -27.68 -26.90 7.95
N GLU A 18 -27.23 -25.85 7.26
CA GLU A 18 -26.14 -24.97 7.71
C GLU A 18 -26.46 -24.26 9.03
N ILE A 19 -27.70 -23.78 9.20
CA ILE A 19 -28.17 -23.18 10.45
C ILE A 19 -28.21 -24.20 11.58
N ILE A 20 -28.66 -25.43 11.28
CA ILE A 20 -28.74 -26.51 12.26
C ILE A 20 -27.34 -26.99 12.68
N SER A 21 -26.41 -27.13 11.73
CA SER A 21 -25.05 -27.60 11.98
C SER A 21 -24.20 -26.58 12.74
N ASN A 22 -24.43 -25.29 12.51
CA ASN A 22 -23.71 -24.19 13.16
C ASN A 22 -24.55 -23.55 14.27
N SER A 23 -25.29 -24.36 15.04
CA SER A 23 -26.27 -23.86 16.04
C SER A 23 -25.71 -22.87 17.07
N GLU A 24 -24.38 -22.85 17.30
CA GLU A 24 -23.70 -21.91 18.19
C GLU A 24 -23.68 -20.46 17.65
N ASP A 25 -23.74 -20.30 16.32
CA ASP A 25 -23.69 -18.99 15.64
C ASP A 25 -25.07 -18.36 15.43
N TYR A 26 -26.15 -19.07 15.79
CA TYR A 26 -27.53 -18.66 15.54
C TYR A 26 -28.35 -18.55 16.82
N GLN A 27 -29.44 -17.78 16.75
CA GLN A 27 -30.40 -17.70 17.85
C GLN A 27 -31.13 -19.04 18.02
N PRO A 28 -31.41 -19.50 19.27
CA PRO A 28 -32.07 -20.78 19.51
C PRO A 28 -33.43 -20.92 18.79
N GLU A 29 -34.20 -19.84 18.72
CA GLU A 29 -35.49 -19.79 18.00
C GLU A 29 -35.32 -20.06 16.49
N ALA A 30 -34.26 -19.53 15.88
CA ALA A 30 -33.94 -19.79 14.49
C ALA A 30 -33.56 -21.26 14.26
N VAL A 31 -32.77 -21.86 15.16
CA VAL A 31 -32.36 -23.27 15.07
C VAL A 31 -33.60 -24.20 15.16
N GLU A 32 -34.53 -23.90 16.06
CA GLU A 32 -35.76 -24.70 16.21
C GLU A 32 -36.70 -24.57 15.00
N VAL A 33 -36.84 -23.38 14.44
CA VAL A 33 -37.62 -23.16 13.20
C VAL A 33 -36.97 -23.85 12.00
N ALA A 34 -35.64 -23.87 11.91
CA ALA A 34 -34.93 -24.60 10.85
C ALA A 34 -35.13 -26.12 10.98
N LYS A 35 -35.09 -26.67 12.20
CA LYS A 35 -35.35 -28.09 12.47
C LYS A 35 -36.79 -28.47 12.12
N SER A 36 -37.77 -27.65 12.48
CA SER A 36 -39.19 -27.92 12.20
C SER A 36 -39.47 -27.87 10.70
N GLU A 37 -38.90 -26.90 9.98
CA GLU A 37 -39.04 -26.76 8.52
C GLU A 37 -38.37 -27.94 7.78
N ILE A 38 -37.18 -28.40 8.21
CA ILE A 38 -36.54 -29.60 7.64
C ILE A 38 -37.38 -30.86 7.88
N LYS A 39 -37.96 -31.03 9.08
CA LYS A 39 -38.86 -32.14 9.37
C LYS A 39 -40.13 -32.08 8.52
N ALA A 40 -40.70 -30.90 8.32
CA ALA A 40 -41.88 -30.70 7.47
C ALA A 40 -41.64 -31.06 6.00
N ARG A 41 -40.39 -30.99 5.53
CA ARG A 41 -40.00 -31.31 4.15
C ARG A 41 -39.81 -32.79 3.85
N ASN A 42 -39.89 -33.68 4.85
CA ASN A 42 -39.79 -35.15 4.70
C ASN A 42 -38.64 -35.59 3.77
N LEU A 43 -37.44 -35.04 3.97
CA LEU A 43 -36.28 -35.36 3.15
C LEU A 43 -35.85 -36.81 3.35
N SER A 44 -35.48 -37.48 2.25
CA SER A 44 -34.94 -38.83 2.32
C SER A 44 -33.54 -38.83 2.97
N GLU A 45 -33.19 -39.94 3.61
CA GLU A 45 -31.88 -40.10 4.27
C GLU A 45 -30.70 -39.94 3.28
N GLN A 46 -30.91 -40.30 2.02
CA GLN A 46 -29.94 -40.09 0.94
C GLN A 46 -29.75 -38.61 0.58
N GLU A 47 -30.80 -37.80 0.60
CA GLU A 47 -30.72 -36.36 0.33
C GLU A 47 -30.05 -35.60 1.47
N LEU A 48 -30.37 -35.96 2.72
CA LEU A 48 -29.70 -35.43 3.91
C LEU A 48 -28.19 -35.70 3.85
N SER A 49 -27.80 -36.93 3.54
CA SER A 49 -26.39 -37.32 3.41
C SER A 49 -25.66 -36.50 2.34
N ARG A 50 -26.25 -36.29 1.16
CA ARG A 50 -25.66 -35.46 0.09
C ARG A 50 -25.44 -34.02 0.53
N VAL A 51 -26.37 -33.45 1.30
CA VAL A 51 -26.25 -32.07 1.79
C VAL A 51 -25.18 -31.96 2.88
N TYR A 52 -25.09 -32.93 3.80
CA TYR A 52 -24.02 -32.98 4.81
C TYR A 52 -22.63 -33.08 4.19
N VAL A 53 -22.46 -33.91 3.16
CA VAL A 53 -21.19 -34.02 2.42
C VAL A 53 -20.83 -32.68 1.76
N LYS A 54 -21.82 -31.99 1.17
CA LYS A 54 -21.61 -30.69 0.54
C LYS A 54 -21.25 -29.59 1.54
N LEU A 55 -21.86 -29.59 2.73
CA LEU A 55 -21.54 -28.65 3.80
C LEU A 55 -20.13 -28.88 4.36
N LYS A 56 -19.76 -30.13 4.67
CA LYS A 56 -18.38 -30.45 5.09
C LYS A 56 -17.35 -30.04 4.05
N ALA A 57 -17.60 -30.30 2.77
CA ALA A 57 -16.69 -29.89 1.70
C ALA A 57 -16.55 -28.36 1.59
N LYS A 58 -17.61 -27.60 1.87
CA LYS A 58 -17.60 -26.13 1.90
C LYS A 58 -16.80 -25.61 3.09
N ASP A 59 -16.99 -26.19 4.28
CA ASP A 59 -16.27 -25.81 5.50
C ASP A 59 -14.77 -26.10 5.38
N GLU A 60 -14.42 -27.28 4.87
CA GLU A 60 -13.03 -27.65 4.59
C GLU A 60 -12.38 -26.72 3.55
N ALA A 61 -13.13 -26.34 2.50
CA ALA A 61 -12.65 -25.38 1.51
C ALA A 61 -12.44 -23.99 2.12
N GLU A 62 -13.31 -23.54 3.03
CA GLU A 62 -13.16 -22.25 3.72
C GLU A 62 -11.95 -22.25 4.66
N ILE A 63 -11.75 -23.32 5.43
CA ILE A 63 -10.57 -23.50 6.29
C ILE A 63 -9.29 -23.50 5.45
N ARG A 64 -9.26 -24.24 4.34
CA ARG A 64 -8.13 -24.24 3.40
C ARG A 64 -7.87 -22.87 2.80
N ASN A 65 -8.91 -22.14 2.41
CA ASN A 65 -8.78 -20.78 1.86
C ASN A 65 -8.25 -19.79 2.91
N LYS A 66 -8.72 -19.88 4.15
CA LYS A 66 -8.20 -19.07 5.27
C LYS A 66 -6.73 -19.38 5.55
N ALA A 67 -6.35 -20.66 5.57
CA ALA A 67 -4.96 -21.11 5.73
C ALA A 67 -4.07 -20.62 4.58
N ALA A 68 -4.50 -20.81 3.32
CA ALA A 68 -3.78 -20.35 2.14
C ALA A 68 -3.64 -18.82 2.10
N LYS A 69 -4.66 -18.06 2.52
CA LYS A 69 -4.58 -16.60 2.62
C LYS A 69 -3.57 -16.17 3.69
N LYS A 70 -3.57 -16.82 4.85
CA LYS A 70 -2.60 -16.57 5.93
C LYS A 70 -1.17 -16.90 5.47
N GLU A 71 -1.01 -17.98 4.73
CA GLU A 71 0.28 -18.38 4.16
C GLU A 71 0.78 -17.38 3.11
N ARG A 72 -0.09 -16.89 2.21
CA ARG A 72 0.27 -15.81 1.27
C ARG A 72 0.71 -14.54 1.99
N VAL A 73 0.01 -14.14 3.04
CA VAL A 73 0.41 -12.97 3.86
C VAL A 73 1.77 -13.21 4.51
N ASN A 74 2.01 -14.41 5.04
CA ASN A 74 3.30 -14.76 5.63
C ASN A 74 4.42 -14.82 4.60
N GLN A 75 4.17 -15.32 3.40
CA GLN A 75 5.13 -15.32 2.29
C GLN A 75 5.48 -13.89 1.86
N VAL A 76 4.50 -12.99 1.76
CA VAL A 76 4.75 -11.57 1.46
C VAL A 76 5.56 -10.92 2.58
N LYS A 77 5.19 -11.15 3.85
CA LYS A 77 5.97 -10.66 5.00
C LYS A 77 7.40 -11.19 4.98
N ALA A 78 7.60 -12.48 4.72
CA ALA A 78 8.91 -13.10 4.66
C ALA A 78 9.77 -12.53 3.53
N LYS A 79 9.19 -12.32 2.33
CA LYS A 79 9.88 -11.65 1.22
C LYS A 79 10.27 -10.22 1.59
N VAL A 80 9.36 -9.43 2.17
CA VAL A 80 9.67 -8.07 2.63
C VAL A 80 10.80 -8.10 3.66
N ILE A 81 10.72 -8.95 4.68
CA ILE A 81 11.77 -9.08 5.70
C ILE A 81 13.11 -9.48 5.06
N ALA A 82 13.12 -10.41 4.09
CA ALA A 82 14.32 -10.82 3.39
C ALA A 82 14.99 -9.66 2.61
N TYR A 83 14.21 -8.80 1.95
CA TYR A 83 14.73 -7.61 1.26
C TYR A 83 15.30 -6.56 2.23
N PHE A 84 14.76 -6.44 3.44
CA PHE A 84 15.23 -5.49 4.45
C PHE A 84 16.28 -6.08 5.41
N ASN A 85 16.51 -7.40 5.39
CA ASN A 85 17.47 -8.08 6.25
C ASN A 85 18.93 -7.58 6.10
N PRO A 86 19.41 -7.23 4.89
CA PRO A 86 20.74 -6.60 4.71
C PRO A 86 20.88 -5.24 5.40
N ILE A 87 19.75 -4.55 5.66
CA ILE A 87 19.69 -3.24 6.32
C ILE A 87 19.52 -3.41 7.85
N ASN A 88 19.11 -4.60 8.31
CA ASN A 88 18.86 -4.97 9.69
C ASN A 88 20.06 -4.78 10.66
N PRO A 89 21.34 -5.01 10.30
CA PRO A 89 22.45 -4.77 11.24
C PRO A 89 22.60 -3.30 11.65
N PHE A 90 22.04 -2.35 10.88
CA PHE A 90 22.02 -0.92 11.24
C PHE A 90 20.79 -0.51 12.07
N LEU A 91 19.84 -1.43 12.31
CA LEU A 91 18.51 -1.12 12.83
C LEU A 91 18.06 -2.01 14.02
N SER A 92 18.79 -3.07 14.36
CA SER A 92 18.36 -4.10 15.32
C SER A 92 18.31 -3.63 16.78
N ASP A 93 19.13 -2.64 17.17
CA ASP A 93 19.21 -2.14 18.56
C ASP A 93 18.63 -0.73 18.76
N LEU A 94 17.93 -0.20 17.77
CA LEU A 94 17.49 1.20 17.79
C LEU A 94 16.04 1.34 18.24
N SER A 95 15.74 2.42 18.98
CA SER A 95 14.37 2.81 19.25
C SER A 95 13.58 2.95 17.94
N LYS A 96 12.27 2.68 17.99
CA LYS A 96 11.39 2.77 16.79
C LYS A 96 11.54 4.09 16.03
N HIS A 97 11.80 5.19 16.74
CA HIS A 97 11.96 6.52 16.16
C HIS A 97 13.32 6.71 15.48
N GLU A 98 14.39 6.27 16.14
CA GLU A 98 15.73 6.33 15.58
C GLU A 98 15.84 5.47 14.32
N ARG A 99 15.21 4.28 14.35
CA ARG A 99 15.09 3.41 13.18
C ARG A 99 14.41 4.11 12.01
N ASN A 100 13.32 4.84 12.26
CA ASN A 100 12.62 5.57 11.21
C ASN A 100 13.46 6.71 10.62
N ILE A 101 14.16 7.48 11.47
CA ILE A 101 15.06 8.56 11.01
C ILE A 101 16.15 7.98 10.09
N ARG A 102 16.80 6.89 10.52
CA ARG A 102 17.85 6.26 9.72
C ARG A 102 17.32 5.66 8.44
N LEU A 103 16.18 4.96 8.49
CA LEU A 103 15.57 4.36 7.31
C LEU A 103 15.19 5.43 6.28
N ILE A 104 14.53 6.50 6.70
CA ILE A 104 14.19 7.64 5.82
C ILE A 104 15.47 8.20 5.21
N SER A 105 16.51 8.44 6.02
CA SER A 105 17.75 9.01 5.52
C SER A 105 18.49 8.09 4.55
N ILE A 106 18.50 6.78 4.78
CA ILE A 106 19.10 5.79 3.87
C ILE A 106 18.33 5.75 2.55
N VAL A 107 17.00 5.67 2.61
CA VAL A 107 16.15 5.60 1.42
C VAL A 107 16.29 6.87 0.59
N PHE A 108 16.12 8.05 1.20
CA PHE A 108 16.21 9.31 0.47
C PHE A 108 17.65 9.72 0.14
N GLY A 109 18.64 9.30 0.92
CA GLY A 109 20.06 9.42 0.58
C GLY A 109 20.40 8.58 -0.64
N GLY A 110 19.90 7.34 -0.72
CA GLY A 110 20.03 6.48 -1.89
C GLY A 110 19.35 7.08 -3.13
N ILE A 111 18.13 7.61 -2.98
CA ILE A 111 17.43 8.34 -4.06
C ILE A 111 18.24 9.55 -4.52
N ALA A 112 18.78 10.35 -3.59
CA ALA A 112 19.57 11.53 -3.91
C ALA A 112 20.86 11.17 -4.67
N ILE A 113 21.55 10.12 -4.23
CA ILE A 113 22.73 9.59 -4.92
C ILE A 113 22.35 9.12 -6.32
N TYR A 114 21.30 8.30 -6.45
CA TYR A 114 20.81 7.81 -7.73
C TYR A 114 20.48 8.97 -8.69
N GLN A 115 19.77 9.99 -8.22
CA GLN A 115 19.44 11.19 -9.01
C GLN A 115 20.68 11.95 -9.49
N LEU A 116 21.70 12.10 -8.64
CA LEU A 116 22.96 12.72 -9.03
C LEU A 116 23.68 11.90 -10.10
N PHE A 117 23.68 10.58 -9.97
CA PHE A 117 24.31 9.67 -10.93
C PHE A 117 23.56 9.61 -12.26
N SER A 118 22.22 9.62 -12.25
CA SER A 118 21.40 9.56 -13.47
C SER A 118 21.51 10.81 -14.34
N GLU A 119 21.97 11.92 -13.76
CA GLU A 119 22.04 13.24 -14.40
C GLU A 119 23.48 13.72 -14.59
N LEU A 120 24.47 12.83 -14.45
CA LEU A 120 25.88 13.19 -14.63
C LEU A 120 26.15 13.78 -16.01
N ASP A 121 25.57 13.22 -17.06
CA ASP A 121 25.74 13.74 -18.42
C ASP A 121 25.17 15.17 -18.55
N THR A 122 24.01 15.42 -17.94
CA THR A 122 23.39 16.74 -17.88
C THR A 122 24.28 17.73 -17.13
N PHE A 123 24.87 17.33 -15.99
CA PHE A 123 25.82 18.18 -15.27
C PHE A 123 27.06 18.45 -16.11
N VAL A 124 27.67 17.42 -16.70
CA VAL A 124 28.84 17.59 -17.59
C VAL A 124 28.51 18.55 -18.71
N TYR A 125 27.34 18.42 -19.34
CA TYR A 125 26.87 19.34 -20.37
C TYR A 125 26.78 20.77 -19.85
N ILE A 126 26.13 21.00 -18.71
CA ILE A 126 26.00 22.35 -18.11
C ILE A 126 27.39 22.97 -17.83
N PHE A 127 28.33 22.20 -17.31
CA PHE A 127 29.66 22.69 -16.95
C PHE A 127 30.64 22.83 -18.15
N THR A 128 30.39 22.14 -19.26
CA THR A 128 31.27 22.16 -20.45
C THR A 128 30.71 22.97 -21.61
N SER A 129 29.41 23.23 -21.62
CA SER A 129 28.78 24.05 -22.65
C SER A 129 29.29 25.49 -22.57
N SER A 130 29.46 26.11 -23.73
CA SER A 130 29.82 27.53 -23.85
C SER A 130 28.65 28.48 -23.56
N TYR A 131 27.48 27.93 -23.23
CA TYR A 131 26.33 28.73 -22.80
C TYR A 131 26.60 29.31 -21.42
N GLY A 132 26.42 30.62 -21.29
CA GLY A 132 26.65 31.32 -20.02
C GLY A 132 25.74 30.80 -18.91
N TRP A 133 26.23 30.91 -17.67
CA TRP A 133 25.44 30.58 -16.50
C TRP A 133 24.31 31.60 -16.32
N ASP A 134 23.07 31.14 -16.36
CA ASP A 134 21.90 31.95 -16.06
C ASP A 134 21.19 31.48 -14.79
N PHE A 135 20.14 32.20 -14.41
CA PHE A 135 19.34 31.86 -13.23
C PHE A 135 18.58 30.52 -13.37
N SER A 136 18.31 30.07 -14.60
CA SER A 136 17.59 28.82 -14.84
C SER A 136 18.44 27.61 -14.45
N ILE A 137 19.76 27.66 -14.66
CA ILE A 137 20.70 26.62 -14.22
C ILE A 137 20.67 26.51 -12.69
N LEU A 138 20.65 27.63 -11.97
CA LEU A 138 20.54 27.60 -10.51
C LEU A 138 19.22 26.94 -10.06
N LEU A 139 18.09 27.29 -10.68
CA LEU A 139 16.80 26.68 -10.38
C LEU A 139 16.80 25.16 -10.68
N PHE A 140 17.45 24.75 -11.76
CA PHE A 140 17.63 23.35 -12.10
C PHE A 140 18.44 22.59 -11.04
N LEU A 141 19.50 23.19 -10.49
CA LEU A 141 20.34 22.55 -9.46
C LEU A 141 19.69 22.44 -8.07
N ILE A 142 18.69 23.28 -7.76
CA ILE A 142 18.01 23.28 -6.45
C ILE A 142 17.52 21.90 -6.02
N PRO A 143 16.75 21.12 -6.81
CA PRO A 143 16.32 19.78 -6.38
C PRO A 143 17.49 18.82 -6.15
N TYR A 144 18.54 18.90 -6.96
CA TYR A 144 19.71 17.99 -6.89
C TYR A 144 20.62 18.27 -5.70
N ILE A 145 20.73 19.53 -5.26
CA ILE A 145 21.50 19.90 -4.06
C ILE A 145 20.60 19.87 -2.82
N GLY A 146 19.36 20.33 -2.98
CA GLY A 146 18.39 20.49 -1.91
C GLY A 146 18.04 19.16 -1.24
N LEU A 147 17.83 18.09 -2.00
CA LEU A 147 17.53 16.78 -1.41
C LEU A 147 18.71 16.21 -0.59
N PRO A 148 19.95 16.10 -1.10
CA PRO A 148 21.10 15.67 -0.29
C PRO A 148 21.31 16.51 0.96
N VAL A 149 21.22 17.83 0.85
CA VAL A 149 21.38 18.75 2.01
C VAL A 149 20.27 18.51 3.04
N SER A 150 19.02 18.34 2.59
CA SER A 150 17.89 18.04 3.45
C SER A 150 18.09 16.73 4.20
N VAL A 151 18.49 15.67 3.48
CA VAL A 151 18.76 14.34 4.06
C VAL A 151 19.91 14.39 5.06
N TYR A 152 21.00 15.08 4.72
CA TYR A 152 22.15 15.23 5.62
C TYR A 152 21.77 15.96 6.92
N LEU A 153 21.08 17.10 6.81
CA LEU A 153 20.61 17.86 7.98
C LEU A 153 19.57 17.07 8.79
N PHE A 154 18.70 16.32 8.11
CA PHE A 154 17.71 15.45 8.73
C PHE A 154 18.35 14.32 9.52
N TRP A 155 19.40 13.69 8.97
CA TRP A 155 20.22 12.69 9.66
C TRP A 155 20.92 13.28 10.90
N LYS A 156 21.43 14.51 10.79
CA LYS A 156 22.01 15.27 11.92
C LYS A 156 20.97 15.78 12.92
N ARG A 157 19.70 15.43 12.76
CA ARG A 157 18.58 15.82 13.64
C ARG A 157 18.41 17.34 13.77
N LYS A 158 18.76 18.11 12.73
CA LYS A 158 18.56 19.56 12.71
C LYS A 158 17.14 19.90 12.29
N LYS A 159 16.52 20.86 12.97
CA LYS A 159 15.16 21.36 12.67
C LYS A 159 15.01 21.78 11.20
N SER A 160 16.03 22.45 10.65
CA SER A 160 16.06 22.84 9.23
C SER A 160 15.99 21.65 8.28
N GLY A 161 16.67 20.54 8.58
CA GLY A 161 16.62 19.32 7.78
C GLY A 161 15.22 18.71 7.73
N TRP A 162 14.51 18.68 8.87
CA TRP A 162 13.12 18.23 8.91
C TRP A 162 12.20 19.13 8.07
N ILE A 163 12.34 20.46 8.18
CA ILE A 163 11.53 21.42 7.41
C ILE A 163 11.79 21.26 5.91
N LEU A 164 13.06 21.23 5.49
CA LEU A 164 13.42 21.12 4.08
C LEU A 164 12.94 19.79 3.47
N LEU A 165 13.08 18.68 4.21
CA LEU A 165 12.62 17.37 3.76
C LEU A 165 11.08 17.31 3.67
N MET A 166 10.36 17.93 4.61
CA MET A 166 8.90 18.08 4.53
C MET A 166 8.45 18.92 3.32
N LEU A 167 9.15 20.01 3.04
CA LEU A 167 8.88 20.83 1.85
C LEU A 167 9.12 20.03 0.56
N TYR A 168 10.21 19.28 0.50
CA TYR A 168 10.49 18.38 -0.62
C TYR A 168 9.37 17.35 -0.80
N PHE A 169 8.88 16.72 0.27
CA PHE A 169 7.77 15.76 0.17
C PHE A 169 6.45 16.39 -0.25
N ALA A 170 6.14 17.59 0.24
CA ALA A 170 4.95 18.32 -0.20
C ALA A 170 5.03 18.66 -1.70
N TYR A 171 6.18 19.15 -2.16
CA TYR A 171 6.45 19.44 -3.57
C TYR A 171 6.30 18.18 -4.44
N SER A 172 6.97 17.09 -4.06
CA SER A 172 6.88 15.81 -4.78
C SER A 172 5.45 15.25 -4.81
N LEU A 173 4.68 15.41 -3.73
CA LEU A 173 3.28 14.97 -3.68
C LEU A 173 2.42 15.76 -4.67
N VAL A 174 2.58 17.09 -4.72
CA VAL A 174 1.88 17.95 -5.68
C VAL A 174 2.24 17.53 -7.11
N ASN A 175 3.53 17.31 -7.41
CA ASN A 175 3.96 16.85 -8.73
C ASN A 175 3.34 15.51 -9.13
N VAL A 176 3.28 14.53 -8.21
CA VAL A 176 2.63 13.24 -8.49
C VAL A 176 1.15 13.42 -8.77
N LEU A 177 0.44 14.27 -8.02
CA LEU A 177 -0.97 14.57 -8.27
C LEU A 177 -1.19 15.26 -9.62
N LEU A 178 -0.33 16.20 -10.00
CA LEU A 178 -0.37 16.86 -11.30
C LEU A 178 -0.12 15.86 -12.43
N MET A 179 0.85 14.95 -12.27
CA MET A 179 1.10 13.90 -13.27
C MET A 179 -0.10 12.97 -13.42
N ILE A 180 -0.74 12.55 -12.32
CA ILE A 180 -1.98 11.75 -12.38
C ILE A 180 -3.06 12.50 -13.17
N LYS A 181 -3.24 13.80 -12.88
CA LYS A 181 -4.21 14.63 -13.59
C LYS A 181 -3.91 14.68 -15.08
N PHE A 182 -2.67 15.00 -15.46
CA PHE A 182 -2.26 15.06 -16.87
C PHE A 182 -2.42 13.72 -17.57
N THR A 183 -2.13 12.60 -16.92
CA THR A 183 -2.34 11.27 -17.50
C THR A 183 -3.82 10.93 -17.70
N ILE A 184 -4.71 11.39 -16.82
CA ILE A 184 -6.16 11.17 -16.96
C ILE A 184 -6.75 12.07 -18.06
N GLU A 185 -6.28 13.33 -18.14
CA GLU A 185 -6.71 14.32 -19.13
C GLU A 185 -5.99 14.17 -20.48
N TYR A 186 -5.04 13.24 -20.60
CA TYR A 186 -4.32 13.03 -21.85
C TYR A 186 -5.27 12.51 -22.93
N GLU A 187 -5.55 13.37 -23.91
CA GLU A 187 -6.24 12.98 -25.13
C GLU A 187 -5.21 12.39 -26.11
N PRO A 188 -5.45 11.18 -26.65
CA PRO A 188 -4.58 10.58 -27.65
C PRO A 188 -4.51 11.49 -28.89
N VAL A 189 -3.30 11.71 -29.40
CA VAL A 189 -3.10 12.41 -30.67
C VAL A 189 -3.60 11.49 -31.79
N GLU A 190 -4.37 12.01 -32.74
CA GLU A 190 -4.98 11.19 -33.82
C GLU A 190 -3.97 10.34 -34.63
N ASP A 191 -2.68 10.67 -34.57
CA ASP A 191 -1.62 9.91 -35.21
C ASP A 191 -1.12 8.73 -34.33
N TRP A 192 -1.50 7.53 -34.76
CA TRP A 192 -1.11 6.25 -34.17
C TRP A 192 0.40 6.06 -34.00
N PHE A 193 1.24 6.72 -34.81
CA PHE A 193 2.70 6.63 -34.71
C PHE A 193 3.21 7.40 -33.50
N PHE A 194 2.72 8.63 -33.29
CA PHE A 194 3.13 9.46 -32.16
C PHE A 194 2.66 8.88 -30.82
N ASP A 195 1.41 8.44 -30.77
CA ASP A 195 0.81 7.92 -29.53
C ASP A 195 1.38 6.58 -29.07
N LYS A 196 1.77 5.72 -30.00
CA LYS A 196 2.17 4.35 -29.65
C LYS A 196 3.68 4.16 -29.56
N PHE A 197 4.45 4.92 -30.32
CA PHE A 197 5.91 4.75 -30.42
C PHE A 197 6.70 5.89 -29.76
N LEU A 198 6.24 7.13 -29.87
CA LEU A 198 6.99 8.29 -29.37
C LEU A 198 6.55 8.71 -27.96
N LEU A 199 5.26 8.64 -27.66
CA LEU A 199 4.68 9.07 -26.38
C LEU A 199 3.74 7.97 -25.81
N PRO A 200 4.26 6.76 -25.52
CA PRO A 200 3.41 5.69 -25.02
C PRO A 200 2.69 6.16 -23.74
N PRO A 201 1.35 6.01 -23.65
CA PRO A 201 0.59 6.50 -22.51
C PRO A 201 1.09 5.81 -21.24
N THR A 202 1.55 6.60 -20.29
CA THR A 202 1.96 6.08 -18.99
C THR A 202 0.71 5.62 -18.25
N SER A 203 0.71 4.38 -17.74
CA SER A 203 -0.41 3.91 -16.94
C SER A 203 -0.53 4.78 -15.67
N PRO A 204 -1.74 5.24 -15.26
CA PRO A 204 -1.95 5.94 -14.00
C PRO A 204 -1.43 5.16 -12.78
N THR A 205 -1.37 3.83 -12.88
CA THR A 205 -0.84 2.95 -11.82
C THR A 205 0.62 3.25 -11.48
N THR A 206 1.40 3.78 -12.42
CA THR A 206 2.79 4.21 -12.23
C THR A 206 2.92 5.26 -11.13
N TYR A 207 1.89 6.09 -10.94
CA TYR A 207 1.89 7.19 -9.97
C TYR A 207 1.27 6.83 -8.62
N ILE A 208 0.51 5.73 -8.54
CA ILE A 208 -0.12 5.26 -7.29
C ILE A 208 0.95 4.91 -6.25
N PHE A 209 2.01 4.20 -6.65
CA PHE A 209 3.06 3.80 -5.72
C PHE A 209 3.83 5.00 -5.15
N PRO A 210 4.35 5.96 -5.97
CA PRO A 210 4.93 7.20 -5.47
C PRO A 210 3.98 7.99 -4.56
N LEU A 211 2.70 8.08 -4.89
CA LEU A 211 1.69 8.78 -4.10
C LEU A 211 1.60 8.18 -2.68
N LEU A 212 1.40 6.86 -2.59
CA LEU A 212 1.33 6.15 -1.31
C LEU A 212 2.64 6.25 -0.53
N PHE A 213 3.78 6.19 -1.23
CA PHE A 213 5.09 6.33 -0.63
C PHE A 213 5.30 7.70 0.03
N TYR A 214 4.97 8.79 -0.67
CA TYR A 214 5.10 10.15 -0.12
C TYR A 214 4.10 10.40 1.01
N ILE A 215 2.83 10.00 0.85
CA ILE A 215 1.82 10.14 1.92
C ILE A 215 2.25 9.36 3.17
N GLY A 216 2.68 8.11 3.01
CA GLY A 216 3.14 7.27 4.11
C GLY A 216 4.36 7.88 4.83
N THR A 217 5.30 8.44 4.07
CA THR A 217 6.48 9.09 4.63
C THR A 217 6.12 10.36 5.40
N ILE A 218 5.28 11.23 4.84
CA ILE A 218 4.76 12.44 5.51
C ILE A 218 4.04 12.06 6.80
N TRP A 219 3.20 11.03 6.76
CA TRP A 219 2.49 10.53 7.93
C TRP A 219 3.45 10.09 9.05
N VAL A 220 4.50 9.34 8.70
CA VAL A 220 5.54 8.92 9.65
C VAL A 220 6.29 10.13 10.21
N MET A 221 6.60 11.13 9.38
CA MET A 221 7.32 12.33 9.79
C MET A 221 6.51 13.26 10.72
N CYS A 222 5.20 13.34 10.50
CA CYS A 222 4.28 14.13 11.32
C CYS A 222 3.99 13.46 12.69
N GLY A 223 4.44 12.22 12.90
CA GLY A 223 4.30 11.53 14.18
C GLY A 223 4.91 12.34 15.34
N LYS A 224 4.13 12.57 16.40
CA LYS A 224 4.51 13.39 17.58
C LYS A 224 5.89 13.02 18.14
N ALA A 225 6.19 11.71 18.19
CA ALA A 225 7.44 11.21 18.71
C ALA A 225 8.67 11.57 17.85
N LEU A 226 8.54 11.53 16.51
CA LEU A 226 9.63 11.92 15.62
C LEU A 226 9.83 13.44 15.66
N ARG A 227 8.74 14.21 15.61
CA ARG A 227 8.77 15.68 15.72
C ARG A 227 9.47 16.14 17.01
N LYS A 228 9.27 15.44 18.13
CA LYS A 228 9.92 15.75 19.40
C LYS A 228 11.46 15.82 19.30
N HIS A 229 12.08 14.95 18.50
CA HIS A 229 13.54 14.91 18.31
C HIS A 229 14.12 16.07 17.48
N TYR A 230 13.29 16.80 16.73
CA TYR A 230 13.74 17.92 15.88
C TYR A 230 13.43 19.29 16.46
N PHE A 231 12.49 19.36 17.42
CA PHE A 231 12.00 20.62 17.99
C PHE A 231 12.35 20.81 19.47
N LEU A 232 12.92 19.81 20.14
CA LEU A 232 13.39 19.92 21.54
C LEU A 232 14.91 19.94 21.70
N THR A 233 15.65 19.99 20.61
CA THR A 233 17.10 20.21 20.64
C THR A 233 17.34 21.71 20.61
N GLU A 234 17.56 22.30 21.79
CA GLU A 234 18.25 23.59 21.95
C GLU A 234 19.71 23.48 21.50
#